data_AF-A0A8J5CE33-F1
#
_entry.id   AF-A0A8J5CE33-F1
#
_cell.length_a   1.000
_cell.length_b   1.000
_cell.length_c   1.000
_cell.angle_alpha   90.00
_cell.angle_beta   90.00
_cell.angle_gamma   90.00
#
_symmetry.space_group_name_H-M   'P 1'
#
loop_
_entity.id
_entity.type
_entity.pdbx_description
1 polymer ?
#
loop_
_entity_poly.entity_id
_entity_poly.type
_entity_poly.pdbx_seq_one_letter_code
_entity_poly.pdbx_strand_id
1 'polypeptide(L)'
;MLAKRKTSSDDGEATPTVPEWVTTLARRQFTDNDGEAIGVWFIASKRVENSDLVTQQNRLYLPTDSVAANLVGLLSLEERAMASLVGDIGQPSKRSRTEAEEEEMRKKQKAARRAHGGLSVRVYARCGFVFYLWLTRWDGSGGTVIKGDELKLFRSFSALKKGDKIDVWAFRRGGELCFAIGRR
;
A
#
# COMPACT_ATOMS: atom_id res chain seq x y z
N MET A 1 2.64 34.51 -36.11
CA MET A 1 1.69 33.62 -35.40
C MET A 1 2.24 33.35 -34.01
N LEU A 2 1.63 33.93 -32.97
CA LEU A 2 2.06 33.76 -31.57
C LEU A 2 1.56 32.41 -31.04
N ALA A 3 2.49 31.53 -30.65
CA ALA A 3 2.18 30.30 -29.94
C ALA A 3 1.86 30.62 -28.47
N LYS A 4 0.58 30.55 -28.10
CA LYS A 4 0.14 30.59 -26.70
C LYS A 4 0.64 29.32 -26.00
N ARG A 5 1.64 29.47 -25.12
CA ARG A 5 2.00 28.46 -24.13
C ARG A 5 0.80 28.24 -23.21
N LYS A 6 0.28 27.02 -23.22
CA LYS A 6 -0.73 26.53 -22.29
C LYS A 6 -0.09 26.51 -20.91
N THR A 7 -0.52 27.44 -20.06
CA THR A 7 -0.21 27.49 -18.63
C THR A 7 -0.61 26.17 -18.01
N SER A 8 0.39 25.42 -17.52
CA SER A 8 0.20 24.34 -16.57
C SER A 8 -0.44 24.93 -15.32
N SER A 9 -1.67 24.52 -15.04
CA SER A 9 -2.30 24.72 -13.74
C SER A 9 -1.51 23.91 -12.72
N ASP A 10 -0.59 24.61 -12.07
CA ASP A 10 0.05 24.22 -10.83
C ASP A 10 -1.05 24.24 -9.75
N ASP A 11 -1.78 23.12 -9.62
CA ASP A 11 -2.69 22.90 -8.51
C ASP A 11 -1.81 22.64 -7.28
N GLY A 12 -1.43 23.72 -6.60
CA GLY A 12 -0.66 23.68 -5.36
C GLY A 12 -1.25 22.64 -4.41
N GLU A 13 -0.49 21.55 -4.23
CA GLU A 13 -0.93 20.37 -3.50
C GLU A 13 -0.96 20.67 -2.00
N ALA A 14 -2.07 21.26 -1.55
CA ALA A 14 -2.37 21.39 -0.14
C ALA A 14 -2.24 20.01 0.52
N THR A 15 -1.53 19.95 1.65
CA THR A 15 -1.37 18.71 2.42
C THR A 15 -2.77 18.10 2.63
N PRO A 16 -3.01 16.85 2.19
CA PRO A 16 -4.32 16.26 2.28
C PRO A 16 -4.77 16.22 3.74
N THR A 17 -5.98 16.70 4.00
CA THR A 17 -6.60 16.64 5.33
C THR A 17 -7.17 15.25 5.56
N VAL A 18 -7.01 14.73 6.79
CA VAL A 18 -7.54 13.41 7.15
C VAL A 18 -9.08 13.43 7.06
N PRO A 19 -9.71 12.59 6.23
CA PRO A 19 -11.17 12.55 6.13
C PRO A 19 -11.80 12.06 7.44
N GLU A 20 -12.97 12.61 7.79
CA GLU A 20 -13.70 12.25 9.01
C GLU A 20 -13.96 10.74 9.14
N TRP A 21 -14.24 10.05 8.03
CA TRP A 21 -14.47 8.60 8.04
C TRP A 21 -13.22 7.81 8.42
N VAL A 22 -12.02 8.28 8.05
CA VAL A 22 -10.74 7.66 8.44
C VAL A 22 -10.48 7.90 9.92
N THR A 23 -10.70 9.12 10.40
CA THR A 23 -10.57 9.47 11.83
C THR A 23 -11.53 8.64 12.69
N THR A 24 -12.79 8.51 12.26
CA THR A 24 -13.81 7.71 12.94
C THR A 24 -13.44 6.22 12.95
N LEU A 25 -12.94 5.72 11.81
CA LEU A 25 -12.49 4.34 11.69
C LEU A 25 -11.31 4.06 12.61
N ALA A 26 -10.26 4.88 12.55
CA ALA A 26 -9.10 4.76 13.43
C ALA A 26 -9.54 4.76 14.90
N ARG A 27 -10.37 5.73 15.32
CA ARG A 27 -10.94 5.86 16.68
C ARG A 27 -11.70 4.62 17.17
N ARG A 28 -12.47 3.95 16.30
CA ARG A 28 -13.24 2.75 16.69
C ARG A 28 -12.36 1.52 16.95
N GLN A 29 -11.22 1.44 16.29
CA GLN A 29 -10.32 0.29 16.39
C GLN A 29 -9.45 0.29 17.67
N PHE A 30 -9.60 1.30 18.53
CA PHE A 30 -8.84 1.51 19.78
C PHE A 30 -9.41 0.85 21.04
N THR A 31 -10.43 0.02 20.92
CA THR A 31 -11.13 -0.49 22.11
C THR A 31 -10.33 -1.54 22.91
N ASP A 32 -9.11 -1.88 22.50
CA ASP A 32 -8.20 -2.76 23.22
C ASP A 32 -6.99 -1.97 23.80
N ASN A 33 -7.22 -1.39 24.98
CA ASN A 33 -6.33 -1.10 26.11
C ASN A 33 -5.25 0.00 26.18
N ASP A 34 -4.65 0.57 25.11
CA ASP A 34 -3.46 1.44 25.36
C ASP A 34 -3.62 2.94 25.08
N GLY A 35 -4.77 3.42 24.61
CA GLY A 35 -5.09 4.86 24.58
C GLY A 35 -4.10 5.79 23.86
N GLU A 36 -3.13 5.26 23.11
CA GLU A 36 -2.09 6.05 22.47
C GLU A 36 -2.66 6.83 21.28
N ALA A 37 -2.16 8.03 21.00
CA ALA A 37 -2.63 8.79 19.85
C ALA A 37 -2.23 8.08 18.55
N ILE A 38 -3.18 7.48 17.82
CA ILE A 38 -2.95 6.97 16.47
C ILE A 38 -2.59 8.15 15.58
N GLY A 39 -1.34 8.15 15.10
CA GLY A 39 -1.01 8.86 13.89
C GLY A 39 -1.81 8.28 12.73
N VAL A 40 -2.50 9.16 12.00
CA VAL A 40 -3.07 8.82 10.70
C VAL A 40 -2.18 9.48 9.66
N TRP A 41 -1.60 8.69 8.77
CA TRP A 41 -0.65 9.17 7.77
C TRP A 41 -1.24 9.05 6.38
N PHE A 42 -1.16 10.13 5.62
CA PHE A 42 -1.45 10.05 4.19
C PHE A 42 -0.37 9.22 3.52
N ILE A 43 -0.77 8.23 2.72
CA ILE A 43 0.19 7.41 1.97
C ILE A 43 0.23 7.84 0.52
N ALA A 44 -0.91 7.83 -0.17
CA ALA A 44 -0.94 8.11 -1.60
C ALA A 44 -2.32 8.56 -2.07
N SER A 45 -2.35 9.34 -3.15
CA SER A 45 -3.54 9.50 -3.99
C SER A 45 -3.25 8.89 -5.36
N LYS A 46 -4.22 8.17 -5.93
CA LYS A 46 -4.10 7.63 -7.28
C LYS A 46 -5.45 7.48 -7.95
N ARG A 47 -5.43 7.27 -9.27
CA ARG A 47 -6.60 6.79 -10.01
C ARG A 47 -6.60 5.27 -10.03
N VAL A 48 -7.77 4.67 -9.83
CA VAL A 48 -7.96 3.23 -9.97
C VAL A 48 -7.79 2.85 -11.45
N GLU A 49 -6.84 1.96 -11.70
CA GLU A 49 -6.58 1.44 -13.05
C GLU A 49 -7.28 0.09 -13.26
N ASN A 50 -7.32 -0.37 -14.51
CA ASN A 50 -7.89 -1.69 -14.81
C ASN A 50 -7.10 -2.82 -14.12
N SER A 51 -5.78 -2.68 -14.03
CA SER A 51 -4.87 -3.59 -13.34
C SER A 51 -5.24 -3.77 -11.86
N ASP A 52 -5.76 -2.72 -11.21
CA ASP A 52 -6.21 -2.75 -9.81
C ASP A 52 -7.54 -3.50 -9.62
N LEU A 53 -8.30 -3.73 -10.70
CA LEU A 53 -9.64 -4.34 -10.67
C LEU A 53 -9.67 -5.77 -11.23
N VAL A 54 -8.68 -6.17 -12.03
CA VAL A 54 -8.61 -7.52 -12.62
C VAL A 54 -8.40 -8.57 -11.52
N THR A 55 -9.30 -9.56 -11.47
CA THR A 55 -9.32 -10.63 -10.45
C THR A 55 -8.13 -11.57 -10.57
N GLN A 56 -7.67 -11.86 -11.79
CA GLN A 56 -6.49 -12.71 -12.00
C GLN A 56 -5.21 -12.13 -11.39
N GLN A 57 -5.08 -10.80 -11.33
CA GLN A 57 -3.89 -10.15 -10.76
C GLN A 57 -3.99 -9.99 -9.24
N ASN A 58 -5.21 -9.91 -8.72
CA ASN A 58 -5.57 -9.84 -7.30
C ASN A 58 -4.66 -8.92 -6.45
N ARG A 59 -4.35 -7.75 -7.00
CA ARG A 59 -3.45 -6.75 -6.43
C ARG A 59 -3.96 -5.32 -6.68
N LEU A 60 -3.61 -4.42 -5.77
CA LEU A 60 -3.80 -2.99 -5.85
C LEU A 60 -2.42 -2.33 -5.79
N TYR A 61 -2.06 -1.59 -6.82
CA TYR A 61 -0.76 -0.92 -6.90
C TYR A 61 -0.74 0.37 -6.08
N LEU A 62 0.34 0.59 -5.32
CA LEU A 62 0.63 1.84 -4.64
C LEU A 62 1.70 2.63 -5.41
N PRO A 63 1.53 3.95 -5.64
CA PRO A 63 2.53 4.75 -6.36
C PRO A 63 3.89 4.72 -5.67
N THR A 64 4.94 4.40 -6.43
CA THR A 64 6.32 4.26 -5.95
C THR A 64 6.79 5.47 -5.15
N ASP A 65 6.64 6.68 -5.69
CA ASP A 65 7.14 7.90 -5.06
C ASP A 65 6.43 8.17 -3.73
N SER A 66 5.11 7.94 -3.70
CA SER A 66 4.30 8.04 -2.49
C SER A 66 4.70 6.99 -1.44
N VAL A 67 5.03 5.77 -1.84
CA VAL A 67 5.53 4.74 -0.92
C VAL A 67 6.89 5.12 -0.33
N ALA A 68 7.80 5.63 -1.17
CA ALA A 68 9.12 6.08 -0.72
C ALA A 68 9.02 7.25 0.27
N ALA A 69 8.20 8.24 -0.05
CA ALA A 69 8.03 9.43 0.78
C ALA A 69 7.26 9.15 2.08
N ASN A 70 6.17 8.39 2.00
CA ASN A 70 5.17 8.38 3.07
C ASN A 70 5.02 7.04 3.79
N LEU A 71 5.35 5.92 3.15
CA LEU A 71 5.13 4.59 3.76
C LEU A 71 6.39 4.03 4.39
N VAL A 72 7.54 4.11 3.73
CA VAL A 72 8.77 3.46 4.23
C VAL A 72 9.20 4.01 5.58
N GLY A 73 9.09 5.32 5.81
CA GLY A 73 9.39 5.93 7.11
C GLY A 73 8.54 5.39 8.27
N LEU A 74 7.34 4.88 7.99
CA LEU A 74 6.41 4.33 8.98
C LEU A 74 6.67 2.88 9.34
N LEU A 75 7.44 2.16 8.52
CA LEU A 75 7.71 0.74 8.70
C LEU A 75 9.00 0.54 9.51
N SER A 76 8.95 -0.39 10.47
CA SER A 76 10.17 -0.89 11.11
C SER A 76 11.07 -1.61 10.09
N LEU A 77 12.34 -1.84 10.45
CA LEU A 77 13.25 -2.59 9.58
C LEU A 77 12.74 -4.00 9.26
N GLU A 78 12.13 -4.66 10.24
CA GLU A 78 11.55 -6.00 10.05
C GLU A 78 10.35 -5.95 9.10
N GLU A 79 9.47 -4.96 9.26
CA GLU A 79 8.32 -4.76 8.37
C GLU A 79 8.73 -4.44 6.95
N ARG A 80 9.77 -3.61 6.77
CA ARG A 80 10.35 -3.36 5.44
C ARG A 80 10.88 -4.66 4.84
N ALA A 81 11.57 -5.50 5.63
CA ALA A 81 12.05 -6.78 5.17
C ALA A 81 10.90 -7.73 4.76
N MET A 82 9.84 -7.81 5.56
CA MET A 82 8.64 -8.61 5.24
C MET A 82 7.94 -8.09 3.98
N ALA A 83 7.81 -6.77 3.83
CA ALA A 83 7.24 -6.14 2.65
C ALA A 83 8.19 -6.15 1.42
N SER A 84 9.42 -6.64 1.55
CA SER A 84 10.46 -6.55 0.50
C SER A 84 10.74 -5.11 0.05
N LEU A 85 10.65 -4.16 0.98
CA LEU A 85 10.91 -2.73 0.82
C LEU A 85 12.27 -2.32 1.43
N VAL A 86 13.27 -3.20 1.32
CA VAL A 86 14.66 -2.92 1.72
C VAL A 86 15.44 -2.51 0.47
N GLY A 87 16.07 -1.34 0.50
CA GLY A 87 16.80 -0.74 -0.63
C GLY A 87 15.98 0.21 -1.51
N ASP A 88 16.51 0.59 -2.67
CA ASP A 88 15.89 1.58 -3.57
C ASP A 88 14.52 1.10 -4.06
N ILE A 89 13.48 1.89 -3.81
CA ILE A 89 12.10 1.62 -4.24
C ILE A 89 11.94 2.04 -5.70
N GLY A 90 11.24 1.24 -6.51
CA GLY A 90 10.93 1.60 -7.90
C GLY A 90 11.90 1.10 -8.96
N GLN A 91 13.05 0.54 -8.56
CA GLN A 91 13.92 -0.17 -9.51
C GLN A 91 13.56 -1.67 -9.56
N PRO A 92 13.63 -2.35 -10.71
CA PRO A 92 13.58 -3.81 -10.72
C PRO A 92 14.79 -4.36 -9.94
N SER A 93 14.59 -5.43 -9.16
CA SER A 93 15.68 -6.11 -8.45
C SER A 93 16.73 -6.58 -9.46
N LYS A 94 17.90 -5.93 -9.47
CA LYS A 94 19.08 -6.41 -10.20
C LYS A 94 19.62 -7.60 -9.42
N ARG A 95 19.22 -8.82 -9.80
CA ARG A 95 19.94 -10.04 -9.38
C ARG A 95 21.34 -9.99 -9.99
N SER A 96 22.34 -9.57 -9.22
CA SER A 96 23.73 -9.77 -9.58
C SER A 96 24.04 -11.27 -9.54
N ARG A 97 24.76 -11.74 -10.55
CA ARG A 97 25.03 -13.14 -10.90
C ARG A 97 25.94 -13.90 -9.90
N THR A 98 26.11 -13.42 -8.68
CA THR A 98 27.03 -14.00 -7.68
C THR A 98 26.33 -14.81 -6.58
N GLU A 99 25.00 -14.92 -6.60
CA GLU A 99 24.20 -15.43 -5.48
C GLU A 99 23.94 -16.95 -5.47
N ALA A 100 24.51 -17.79 -6.34
CA ALA A 100 24.08 -19.20 -6.46
C ALA A 100 24.26 -20.04 -5.17
N GLU A 101 25.22 -19.70 -4.31
CA GLU A 101 25.49 -20.39 -3.02
C GLU A 101 24.68 -19.80 -1.85
N GLU A 102 24.45 -18.49 -1.82
CA GLU A 102 23.47 -17.87 -0.90
C GLU A 102 22.02 -18.22 -1.27
N GLU A 103 21.77 -18.53 -2.54
CA GLU A 103 20.46 -18.86 -3.08
C GLU A 103 19.93 -20.17 -2.50
N GLU A 104 20.76 -21.13 -2.07
CA GLU A 104 20.28 -22.37 -1.45
C GLU A 104 19.81 -22.17 0.00
N MET A 105 20.56 -21.43 0.81
CA MET A 105 20.13 -21.04 2.16
C MET A 105 18.92 -20.09 2.12
N ARG A 106 18.91 -19.13 1.18
CA ARG A 106 17.74 -18.28 0.92
C ARG A 106 16.59 -19.05 0.30
N LYS A 107 16.80 -20.14 -0.46
CA LYS A 107 15.73 -21.02 -0.99
C LYS A 107 15.04 -21.78 0.14
N LYS A 108 15.78 -22.26 1.15
CA LYS A 108 15.19 -22.90 2.34
C LYS A 108 14.42 -21.91 3.22
N GLN A 109 14.93 -20.70 3.44
CA GLN A 109 14.17 -19.65 4.13
C GLN A 109 13.01 -19.06 3.30
N LYS A 110 13.18 -18.91 1.98
CA LYS A 110 12.11 -18.50 1.05
C LYS A 110 11.03 -19.56 0.95
N ALA A 111 11.35 -20.85 0.98
CA ALA A 111 10.38 -21.94 0.96
C ALA A 111 9.50 -21.93 2.22
N ALA A 112 10.06 -21.62 3.39
CA ALA A 112 9.30 -21.45 4.63
C ALA A 112 8.46 -20.16 4.66
N ARG A 113 8.93 -19.07 4.03
CA ARG A 113 8.20 -17.79 3.91
C ARG A 113 7.25 -17.72 2.69
N ARG A 114 7.15 -18.80 1.91
CA ARG A 114 6.43 -18.85 0.62
C ARG A 114 4.96 -19.22 0.71
N ALA A 115 4.38 -19.33 1.89
CA ALA A 115 2.93 -19.49 1.97
C ALA A 115 2.24 -18.25 1.34
N HIS A 116 2.61 -17.02 1.74
CA HIS A 116 2.12 -15.78 1.10
C HIS A 116 3.11 -14.61 1.32
N GLY A 117 4.10 -14.42 0.44
CA GLY A 117 5.15 -13.41 0.63
C GLY A 117 4.64 -11.96 0.68
N GLY A 118 4.76 -11.32 1.85
CA GLY A 118 4.47 -9.91 2.15
C GLY A 118 4.33 -9.63 3.66
N LEU A 119 4.23 -8.36 4.03
CA LEU A 119 3.82 -7.91 5.37
C LEU A 119 2.30 -8.04 5.50
N SER A 120 1.81 -8.72 6.54
CA SER A 120 0.36 -8.80 6.81
C SER A 120 -0.18 -7.42 7.18
N VAL A 121 -1.29 -7.01 6.57
CA VAL A 121 -1.92 -5.70 6.77
C VAL A 121 -3.44 -5.83 6.78
N ARG A 122 -4.10 -4.96 7.54
CA ARG A 122 -5.56 -4.81 7.48
C ARG A 122 -5.91 -3.67 6.54
N VAL A 123 -6.86 -3.88 5.64
CA VAL A 123 -7.36 -2.84 4.72
C VAL A 123 -8.83 -2.61 5.00
N TYR A 124 -9.16 -1.36 5.32
CA TYR A 124 -10.53 -0.94 5.58
C TYR A 124 -11.06 -0.20 4.36
N ALA A 125 -12.24 -0.63 3.89
CA ALA A 125 -13.02 0.12 2.92
C ALA A 125 -13.81 1.23 3.63
N ARG A 126 -14.20 2.27 2.88
CA ARG A 126 -14.99 3.40 3.40
C ARG A 126 -16.32 2.98 4.07
N CYS A 127 -16.89 1.85 3.67
CA CYS A 127 -18.10 1.27 4.27
C CYS A 127 -17.86 0.58 5.63
N GLY A 128 -16.62 0.58 6.14
CA GLY A 128 -16.26 0.04 7.46
C GLY A 128 -15.83 -1.42 7.47
N PHE A 129 -15.99 -2.15 6.37
CA PHE A 129 -15.51 -3.52 6.24
C PHE A 129 -13.98 -3.58 6.22
N VAL A 130 -13.43 -4.59 6.87
CA VAL A 130 -11.99 -4.88 6.96
C VAL A 130 -11.65 -6.12 6.14
N PHE A 131 -10.45 -6.11 5.56
CA PHE A 131 -9.89 -7.19 4.76
C PHE A 131 -8.44 -7.46 5.16
N TYR A 132 -8.05 -8.72 5.21
CA TYR A 132 -6.71 -9.18 5.59
C TYR A 132 -5.90 -9.46 4.33
N LEU A 133 -4.91 -8.62 4.08
CA LEU A 133 -4.13 -8.60 2.84
C LEU A 133 -2.64 -8.54 3.15
N TRP A 134 -1.84 -8.56 2.10
CA TRP A 134 -0.38 -8.55 2.16
C TRP A 134 0.16 -7.34 1.42
N LEU A 135 0.99 -6.54 2.09
CA LEU A 135 1.81 -5.49 1.48
C LEU A 135 3.13 -6.11 1.01
N THR A 136 3.48 -5.94 -0.26
CA THR A 136 4.76 -6.45 -0.77
C THR A 136 5.24 -5.67 -1.98
N ARG A 137 6.55 -5.67 -2.20
CA ARG A 137 7.15 -5.29 -3.48
C ARG A 137 6.94 -6.39 -4.52
N TRP A 138 6.47 -6.01 -5.70
CA TRP A 138 6.25 -6.93 -6.81
C TRP A 138 7.49 -7.05 -7.70
N ASP A 139 8.03 -8.26 -7.84
CA ASP A 139 9.28 -8.52 -8.57
C ASP A 139 9.25 -8.04 -10.03
N GLY A 140 8.11 -8.20 -10.72
CA GLY A 140 8.01 -7.92 -12.16
C GLY A 140 8.00 -6.44 -12.54
N SER A 141 7.58 -5.56 -11.62
CA SER A 141 7.53 -4.10 -11.86
C SER A 141 8.40 -3.30 -10.89
N GLY A 142 8.94 -3.94 -9.85
CA GLY A 142 9.66 -3.28 -8.77
C GLY A 142 8.79 -2.42 -7.84
N GLY A 143 7.49 -2.30 -8.13
CA GLY A 143 6.57 -1.43 -7.39
C GLY A 143 5.84 -2.15 -6.25
N THR A 144 5.23 -1.37 -5.38
CA THR A 144 4.58 -1.87 -4.16
C THR A 144 3.11 -2.16 -4.39
N VAL A 145 2.64 -3.29 -3.91
CA VAL A 145 1.25 -3.72 -4.06
C VAL A 145 0.66 -4.19 -2.73
N ILE A 146 -0.63 -3.99 -2.58
CA ILE A 146 -1.45 -4.71 -1.62
C ILE A 146 -2.14 -5.85 -2.38
N LYS A 147 -1.99 -7.09 -1.93
CA LYS A 147 -2.49 -8.29 -2.61
C LYS A 147 -3.10 -9.29 -1.63
N GLY A 148 -3.91 -10.21 -2.13
CA GLY A 148 -4.44 -11.33 -1.34
C GLY A 148 -5.88 -11.66 -1.70
N ASP A 149 -6.34 -12.85 -1.31
CA ASP A 149 -7.62 -13.42 -1.75
C ASP A 149 -8.84 -12.59 -1.38
N GLU A 150 -8.76 -11.82 -0.29
CA GLU A 150 -9.84 -10.91 0.13
C GLU A 150 -9.92 -9.62 -0.70
N LEU A 151 -8.97 -9.35 -1.60
CA LEU A 151 -9.02 -8.14 -2.41
C LEU A 151 -10.22 -8.16 -3.37
N LYS A 152 -10.69 -9.35 -3.78
CA LYS A 152 -11.96 -9.49 -4.52
C LYS A 152 -13.16 -8.97 -3.72
N LEU A 153 -13.20 -9.24 -2.42
CA LEU A 153 -14.24 -8.76 -1.52
C LEU A 153 -14.07 -7.26 -1.29
N PHE A 154 -12.85 -6.79 -1.03
CA PHE A 154 -12.55 -5.36 -0.92
C PHE A 154 -13.08 -4.57 -2.14
N ARG A 155 -12.87 -5.07 -3.36
CA ARG A 155 -13.41 -4.44 -4.59
C ARG A 155 -14.94 -4.38 -4.58
N SER A 156 -15.62 -5.47 -4.22
CA SER A 156 -17.08 -5.51 -4.11
C SER A 156 -17.62 -4.53 -3.05
N PHE A 157 -17.00 -4.46 -1.87
CA PHE A 157 -17.47 -3.63 -0.76
C PHE A 157 -17.02 -2.15 -0.86
N SER A 158 -15.92 -1.85 -1.52
CA SER A 158 -15.44 -0.48 -1.72
C SER A 158 -16.17 0.26 -2.84
N ALA A 159 -16.88 -0.47 -3.72
CA ALA A 159 -17.57 0.05 -4.90
C ALA A 159 -16.67 0.88 -5.83
N LEU A 160 -15.36 0.58 -5.85
CA LEU A 160 -14.38 1.24 -6.71
C LEU A 160 -14.55 0.85 -8.17
N LYS A 161 -14.40 1.83 -9.06
CA LYS A 161 -14.47 1.70 -10.50
C LYS A 161 -13.23 2.30 -11.15
N LYS A 162 -12.93 1.86 -12.38
CA LYS A 162 -11.82 2.40 -13.17
C LYS A 162 -12.00 3.92 -13.30
N GLY A 163 -10.93 4.66 -13.01
CA GLY A 163 -10.90 6.12 -13.10
C GLY A 163 -11.25 6.86 -11.80
N ASP A 164 -11.83 6.18 -10.81
CA ASP A 164 -12.07 6.75 -9.48
C ASP A 164 -10.76 7.24 -8.89
N LYS A 165 -10.78 8.44 -8.29
CA LYS A 165 -9.67 8.93 -7.47
C LYS A 165 -9.81 8.35 -6.08
N ILE A 166 -8.78 7.68 -5.59
CA ILE A 166 -8.72 7.13 -4.24
C ILE A 166 -7.60 7.78 -3.46
N ASP A 167 -7.84 7.92 -2.16
CA ASP A 167 -6.78 8.21 -1.20
C ASP A 167 -6.54 6.96 -0.34
N VAL A 168 -5.27 6.76 -0.03
CA VAL A 168 -4.76 5.69 0.81
C VAL A 168 -4.19 6.34 2.06
N TRP A 169 -4.75 5.98 3.21
CA TRP A 169 -4.30 6.42 4.52
C TRP A 169 -3.79 5.22 5.29
N ALA A 170 -2.79 5.41 6.15
CA ALA A 170 -2.29 4.38 7.06
C ALA A 170 -2.51 4.77 8.52
N PHE A 171 -2.62 3.76 9.37
CA PHE A 171 -2.67 3.89 10.83
C PHE A 171 -2.20 2.59 11.50
N ARG A 172 -2.04 2.59 12.82
CA ARG A 172 -1.61 1.41 13.59
C ARG A 172 -2.72 0.90 14.51
N ARG A 173 -2.87 -0.42 14.66
CA ARG A 173 -3.76 -1.06 15.66
C ARG A 173 -3.00 -2.17 16.36
N GLY A 174 -2.72 -2.03 17.65
CA GLY A 174 -1.94 -3.03 18.40
C GLY A 174 -0.60 -3.34 17.75
N GLY A 175 0.08 -2.31 17.22
CA GLY A 175 1.33 -2.44 16.44
C GLY A 175 1.15 -2.82 14.97
N GLU A 176 0.01 -3.41 14.57
CA GLU A 176 -0.22 -3.83 13.18
C GLU A 176 -0.48 -2.65 12.24
N LEU A 177 0.10 -2.70 11.04
CA LEU A 177 -0.15 -1.72 9.98
C LEU A 177 -1.53 -1.91 9.36
N CYS A 178 -2.31 -0.84 9.36
CA CYS A 178 -3.64 -0.78 8.77
C CYS A 178 -3.68 0.28 7.66
N PHE A 179 -4.47 0.04 6.62
CA PHE A 179 -4.80 1.00 5.58
C PHE A 179 -6.28 1.32 5.57
N ALA A 180 -6.64 2.58 5.34
CA ALA A 180 -7.98 3.01 5.00
C ALA A 180 -7.98 3.49 3.55
N ILE A 181 -8.76 2.83 2.69
CA ILE A 181 -8.79 3.11 1.25
C ILE A 181 -10.23 3.42 0.83
N GLY A 182 -10.40 4.56 0.19
CA GLY A 182 -11.71 5.00 -0.28
C GLY A 182 -11.61 6.05 -1.36
N ARG A 183 -12.72 6.25 -2.06
CA ARG A 183 -12.87 7.37 -3.01
C ARG A 183 -12.70 8.69 -2.26
N ARG A 184 -11.90 9.58 -2.86
CA ARG A 184 -11.75 10.97 -2.43
C ARG A 184 -13.07 11.71 -2.60
#